data_AF-A0A318JKC7-F1
#
_entry.id   AF-A0A318JKC7-F1
#
_cell.length_a   1.000
_cell.length_b   1.000
_cell.length_c   1.000
_cell.angle_alpha   90.00
_cell.angle_beta   90.00
_cell.angle_gamma   90.00
#
_symmetry.space_group_name_H-M   'P 1'
#
loop_
_entity.id
_entity.type
_entity.pdbx_description
1 polymer ?
#
loop_
_entity_poly.entity_id
_entity_poly.type
_entity_poly.pdbx_seq_one_letter_code
_entity_poly.pdbx_strand_id
1 'polypeptide(L)'
;MKIYGYKNTGLAPADIISDEMAEITLVASAQELRKIASFIVSAADDMERKNSNWEHRHLSDADKSFEGSPHFVVYKPNTQN
;
A
#
# COMPACT_ATOMS: atom_id res chain seq x y z
N MET A 1 8.60 -10.14 4.54
CA MET A 1 7.60 -9.45 3.69
C MET A 1 6.29 -10.22 3.82
N LYS A 2 5.15 -9.52 3.85
CA LYS A 2 3.82 -10.11 3.86
C LYS A 2 2.93 -9.31 2.92
N ILE A 3 1.91 -9.94 2.37
CA ILE A 3 0.89 -9.25 1.58
C ILE A 3 -0.43 -9.43 2.30
N TYR A 4 -1.16 -8.33 2.46
CA TYR A 4 -2.49 -8.35 3.05
C TYR A 4 -3.50 -7.81 2.04
N GLY A 5 -4.65 -8.45 1.97
CA GLY A 5 -5.75 -8.06 1.09
C GLY A 5 -7.03 -7.85 1.87
N TYR A 6 -7.87 -6.96 1.33
CA TYR A 6 -9.21 -6.70 1.83
C TYR A 6 -10.20 -7.11 0.76
N LYS A 7 -11.18 -7.95 1.11
CA LYS A 7 -12.26 -8.27 0.16
C LYS A 7 -13.13 -7.02 -0.03
N ASN A 8 -13.44 -6.69 -1.27
CA ASN A 8 -14.41 -5.63 -1.58
C ASN A 8 -15.84 -6.18 -1.41
N THR A 9 -16.29 -6.30 -0.17
CA THR A 9 -17.62 -6.84 0.20
C THR A 9 -18.68 -5.76 0.38
N GLY A 10 -18.35 -4.48 0.13
CA GLY A 10 -19.26 -3.35 0.39
C GLY A 10 -19.51 -3.08 1.88
N LEU A 11 -18.73 -3.71 2.77
CA LEU A 11 -18.79 -3.47 4.21
C LEU A 11 -18.23 -2.09 4.58
N ALA A 12 -18.68 -1.55 5.70
CA ALA A 12 -18.10 -0.34 6.26
C ALA A 12 -16.62 -0.58 6.64
N PRO A 13 -15.74 0.43 6.57
CA PRO A 13 -14.31 0.27 6.83
C PRO A 13 -13.96 -0.41 8.16
N ALA A 14 -14.79 -0.23 9.20
CA ALA A 14 -14.59 -0.83 10.51
C ALA A 14 -14.80 -2.36 10.54
N ASP A 15 -15.55 -2.89 9.58
CA ASP A 15 -15.93 -4.31 9.50
C ASP A 15 -15.08 -5.08 8.47
N ILE A 16 -14.17 -4.41 7.77
CA ILE A 16 -13.30 -5.05 6.79
C ILE A 16 -12.12 -5.71 7.51
N ILE A 17 -12.03 -7.03 7.39
CA ILE A 17 -10.93 -7.83 7.94
C ILE A 17 -9.92 -8.08 6.82
N SER A 18 -8.63 -7.86 7.11
CA SER A 18 -7.55 -8.20 6.19
C SER A 18 -7.15 -9.66 6.32
N ASP A 19 -6.93 -10.33 5.19
CA ASP A 19 -6.37 -11.68 5.12
C ASP A 19 -4.92 -11.64 4.61
N GLU A 20 -4.02 -12.45 5.17
CA GLU A 20 -2.67 -12.65 4.62
C GLU A 20 -2.78 -13.44 3.30
N MET A 21 -2.17 -12.90 2.23
CA MET A 21 -2.25 -13.45 0.87
C MET A 21 -0.92 -14.07 0.45
N ALA A 22 -0.98 -15.14 -0.33
CA ALA A 22 0.20 -15.73 -0.97
C ALA A 22 0.69 -14.90 -2.17
N GLU A 23 -0.20 -14.22 -2.88
CA GLU A 23 0.10 -13.45 -4.09
C GLU A 23 -0.92 -12.31 -4.31
N ILE A 24 -0.55 -11.32 -5.11
CA ILE A 24 -1.45 -10.27 -5.62
C ILE A 24 -1.29 -10.13 -7.14
N THR A 25 -2.36 -9.79 -7.83
CA THR A 25 -2.34 -9.43 -9.25
C THR A 25 -2.66 -7.94 -9.41
N LEU A 26 -1.79 -7.20 -10.10
CA LEU A 26 -2.03 -5.80 -10.47
C LEU A 26 -2.58 -5.75 -11.90
N VAL A 27 -3.84 -5.31 -12.05
CA VAL A 27 -4.44 -5.03 -13.35
C VAL A 27 -4.33 -3.52 -13.58
N ALA A 28 -3.29 -3.11 -14.30
CA ALA A 28 -2.94 -1.70 -14.47
C ALA A 28 -2.28 -1.44 -15.83
N SER A 29 -2.39 -0.21 -16.33
CA SER A 29 -1.66 0.28 -17.49
C SER A 29 -0.17 0.44 -17.21
N ALA A 30 0.64 0.49 -18.27
CA ALA A 30 2.07 0.73 -18.15
C ALA A 30 2.40 2.09 -17.48
N GLN A 31 1.51 3.09 -17.58
CA GLN A 31 1.70 4.37 -16.91
C GLN A 31 1.45 4.25 -15.40
N GLU A 32 0.36 3.58 -15.01
CA GLU A 32 0.04 3.32 -13.60
C GLU A 32 1.13 2.48 -12.94
N LEU A 33 1.64 1.44 -13.62
CA LEU A 33 2.74 0.61 -13.09
C LEU A 33 4.00 1.43 -12.80
N ARG A 34 4.36 2.40 -13.65
CA ARG A 34 5.50 3.29 -13.39
C ARG A 34 5.26 4.19 -12.19
N LYS A 35 4.04 4.72 -12.02
CA LYS A 35 3.67 5.53 -10.86
C LYS A 35 3.70 4.72 -9.57
N ILE A 36 3.15 3.51 -9.58
CA ILE A 36 3.18 2.57 -8.45
C ILE A 36 4.63 2.23 -8.09
N ALA A 37 5.49 1.93 -9.07
CA ALA A 37 6.91 1.66 -8.82
C ALA A 37 7.61 2.88 -8.20
N SER A 38 7.39 4.09 -8.74
CA SER A 38 7.95 5.33 -8.19
C SER A 38 7.48 5.59 -6.75
N PHE A 39 6.22 5.28 -6.44
CA PHE A 39 5.68 5.36 -5.10
C PHE A 39 6.38 4.39 -4.14
N ILE A 40 6.56 3.13 -4.54
CA ILE A 40 7.26 2.11 -3.73
C ILE A 40 8.70 2.53 -3.45
N VAL A 41 9.42 3.02 -4.46
CA VAL A 41 10.80 3.53 -4.30
C VAL A 41 10.83 4.69 -3.31
N SER A 42 9.93 5.66 -3.46
CA SER A 42 9.85 6.81 -2.56
C SER A 42 9.52 6.42 -1.12
N ALA A 43 8.69 5.38 -0.93
CA ALA A 43 8.37 4.84 0.39
C ALA A 43 9.60 4.20 1.03
N ALA A 44 10.39 3.43 0.27
CA ALA A 44 11.64 2.85 0.75
C ALA A 44 12.63 3.95 1.19
N ASP A 45 12.83 4.98 0.37
CA ASP A 45 13.69 6.13 0.71
C ASP A 45 13.20 6.85 1.99
N ASP A 46 11.89 7.02 2.17
CA ASP A 46 11.32 7.62 3.37
C ASP A 46 11.54 6.75 4.62
N MET A 47 11.44 5.42 4.50
CA MET A 47 11.68 4.48 5.60
C MET A 47 13.11 4.57 6.12
N GLU A 48 14.10 4.75 5.23
CA GLU A 48 15.51 4.92 5.58
C GLU A 48 15.76 6.28 6.23
N ARG A 49 15.19 7.36 5.69
CA ARG A 49 15.39 8.73 6.19
C ARG A 49 14.70 9.01 7.52
N LYS A 50 13.47 8.52 7.70
CA LYS A 50 12.59 8.91 8.84
C LYS A 50 12.60 7.91 10.00
N ASN A 51 13.42 6.86 9.90
CA ASN A 51 13.61 5.79 10.89
C ASN A 51 12.34 5.45 11.71
N SER A 52 12.31 5.74 13.02
CA SER A 52 11.29 5.26 13.97
C SER A 52 9.89 5.83 13.77
N ASN A 53 9.73 6.90 12.99
CA ASN A 53 8.45 7.62 12.88
C ASN A 53 7.69 7.32 11.57
N TRP A 54 8.18 6.37 10.77
CA TRP A 54 7.52 5.97 9.54
C TRP A 54 6.67 4.73 9.80
N GLU A 55 5.36 4.80 9.57
CA GLU A 55 4.44 3.67 9.78
C GLU A 55 3.94 3.09 8.46
N HIS A 56 3.19 3.89 7.71
CA HIS A 56 2.60 3.48 6.43
C HIS A 56 2.35 4.69 5.54
N ARG A 57 2.11 4.42 4.25
CA ARG A 57 1.77 5.44 3.26
C ARG A 57 0.79 4.88 2.25
N HIS A 58 -0.23 5.65 1.89
CA HIS A 58 -1.16 5.30 0.82
C HIS A 58 -0.71 5.91 -0.51
N LEU A 59 -0.89 5.17 -1.60
CA LEU A 59 -0.59 5.64 -2.96
C LEU A 59 -1.39 6.91 -3.31
N SER A 60 -2.67 6.96 -2.94
CA SER A 60 -3.56 8.10 -3.20
C SER A 60 -3.16 9.39 -2.49
N ASP A 61 -2.40 9.30 -1.40
CA ASP A 61 -1.86 10.48 -0.71
C ASP A 61 -0.68 11.08 -1.48
N ALA A 62 0.05 10.24 -2.22
CA ALA A 62 1.21 10.63 -3.01
C ALA A 62 0.83 11.06 -4.44
N ASP A 63 -0.17 10.42 -5.04
CA ASP A 63 -0.65 10.71 -6.39
C ASP A 63 -2.19 10.66 -6.43
N LYS A 64 -2.80 11.84 -6.59
CA LYS A 64 -4.25 12.03 -6.60
C LYS A 64 -4.98 11.35 -7.76
N SER A 65 -4.27 10.94 -8.81
CA SER A 65 -4.88 10.15 -9.89
C SER A 65 -5.36 8.76 -9.43
N PHE A 66 -4.97 8.30 -8.23
CA PHE A 66 -5.42 7.06 -7.63
C PHE A 66 -6.55 7.21 -6.58
N GLU A 67 -7.12 8.41 -6.38
CA GLU A 67 -8.18 8.59 -5.36
C GLU A 67 -9.42 7.70 -5.56
N GLY A 68 -9.75 7.35 -6.81
CA GLY A 68 -10.84 6.42 -7.14
C GLY A 68 -10.40 4.96 -7.36
N SER A 69 -9.11 4.66 -7.19
CA SER A 69 -8.56 3.31 -7.37
C SER A 69 -8.64 2.50 -6.08
N PRO A 70 -8.51 1.16 -6.14
CA PRO A 70 -8.29 0.35 -4.94
C PRO A 70 -7.11 0.88 -4.12
N HIS A 71 -7.26 0.89 -2.80
CA HIS A 71 -6.19 1.37 -1.92
C HIS A 71 -4.94 0.48 -2.04
N PHE A 72 -3.80 1.12 -2.34
CA PHE A 72 -2.49 0.49 -2.34
C PHE A 72 -1.64 1.13 -1.25
N VAL A 73 -1.15 0.32 -0.31
CA VAL A 73 -0.48 0.80 0.91
C VAL A 73 0.86 0.10 1.07
N VAL A 74 1.92 0.86 1.37
CA VAL A 74 3.18 0.31 1.89
C VAL A 74 3.17 0.51 3.39
N TYR A 75 3.41 -0.57 4.14
CA TYR A 75 3.44 -0.59 5.60
C TYR A 75 4.82 -1.09 6.07
N LYS A 76 5.44 -0.40 7.03
CA LYS A 76 6.74 -0.77 7.58
C LYS A 76 6.48 -1.80 8.67
N PRO A 77 7.07 -3.00 8.58
CA PRO A 77 6.90 -3.99 9.63
C PRO A 77 7.44 -3.40 10.93
N ASN A 78 6.61 -3.33 11.97
CA ASN A 78 7.11 -3.09 13.31
C ASN A 78 8.03 -4.24 13.68
N THR A 79 9.31 -3.95 13.93
CA THR A 79 10.20 -4.87 14.66
C THR A 79 9.75 -4.91 16.11
N GLN A 80 8.63 -5.57 16.40
CA GLN A 80 8.41 -6.12 17.74
C GLN A 80 9.15 -7.45 17.78
N ASN A 81 10.37 -7.41 18.30
CA ASN A 81 11.04 -8.59 18.86
C ASN A 81 10.56 -8.75 20.30
#